data_AF-R6CA59-F1
#
_entry.id   AF-R6CA59-F1
#
_cell.length_a   1.000
_cell.length_b   1.000
_cell.length_c   1.000
_cell.angle_alpha   90.00
_cell.angle_beta   90.00
_cell.angle_gamma   90.00
#
_symmetry.space_group_name_H-M   'P 1'
#
loop_
_entity.id
_entity.type
_entity.pdbx_description
1 polymer ?
#
loop_
_entity_poly.entity_id
_entity_poly.type
_entity_poly.pdbx_seq_one_letter_code
_entity_poly.pdbx_strand_id
1 'polypeptide(L)'
;MAKYRKLGRTSSQRKALLRNQVTALLNNGKIVTTEAKAKEVQKIAEGIIALAVKEKDNFEEVTVKAKVARKDKDGKRVKQIVDKETGKVLSETHRDKDGKIMRVENGVTVTVYDEVEKKIKKDMPSRLHARRQMLKVLNPVVEVPTAAAGKKKNTKEVDLVAKLFDEVAPKYADRKGGYTRIIKIGQRKGDAAMEVVLELV
;
A
#
# COMPACT_ATOMS: atom_id res chain seq x y z
N MET A 1 -37.73 -9.81 -0.83
CA MET A 1 -36.83 -9.71 -2.01
C MET A 1 -35.43 -9.25 -1.59
N ALA A 2 -34.37 -9.60 -2.34
CA ALA A 2 -33.00 -9.21 -2.00
C ALA A 2 -32.77 -7.69 -2.17
N LYS A 3 -32.19 -7.02 -1.17
CA LYS A 3 -31.88 -5.56 -1.19
C LYS A 3 -30.72 -5.16 -2.13
N TYR A 4 -30.13 -6.12 -2.86
CA TYR A 4 -28.94 -5.94 -3.69
C TYR A 4 -29.11 -6.62 -5.05
N ARG A 5 -28.37 -6.16 -6.07
CA ARG A 5 -28.42 -6.73 -7.42
C ARG A 5 -27.65 -8.05 -7.48
N LYS A 6 -28.21 -9.06 -8.13
CA LYS A 6 -27.55 -10.38 -8.29
C LYS A 6 -26.46 -10.38 -9.38
N LEU A 7 -26.51 -9.41 -10.32
CA LEU A 7 -25.54 -9.24 -11.41
C LEU A 7 -25.32 -10.49 -12.27
N GLY A 8 -26.33 -11.36 -12.38
CA GLY A 8 -26.25 -12.63 -13.11
C GLY A 8 -25.14 -13.57 -12.60
N ARG A 9 -24.75 -13.49 -11.32
CA ARG A 9 -23.63 -14.24 -10.75
C ARG A 9 -24.01 -14.95 -9.44
N THR A 10 -23.35 -16.07 -9.19
CA THR A 10 -23.39 -16.75 -7.88
C THR A 10 -22.80 -15.85 -6.79
N SER A 11 -23.07 -16.17 -5.52
CA SER A 11 -22.65 -15.33 -4.39
C SER A 11 -21.13 -15.13 -4.32
N SER A 12 -20.35 -16.18 -4.53
CA SER A 12 -18.88 -16.14 -4.51
C SER A 12 -18.33 -15.27 -5.64
N GLN A 13 -18.76 -15.52 -6.87
CA GLN A 13 -18.33 -14.76 -8.05
C GLN A 13 -18.73 -13.29 -7.97
N ARG A 14 -19.93 -12.98 -7.47
CA ARG A 14 -20.39 -11.61 -7.28
C ARG A 14 -19.52 -10.89 -6.25
N LYS A 15 -19.24 -11.52 -5.10
CA LYS A 15 -18.37 -10.93 -4.07
C LYS A 15 -16.97 -10.66 -4.62
N ALA A 16 -16.39 -11.62 -5.35
CA ALA A 16 -15.07 -11.45 -5.96
C ALA A 16 -15.05 -10.27 -6.96
N LEU A 17 -16.05 -10.16 -7.83
CA LEU A 17 -16.18 -9.03 -8.76
C LEU A 17 -16.24 -7.69 -8.02
N LEU A 18 -17.10 -7.57 -7.01
CA LEU A 18 -17.29 -6.32 -6.28
C LEU A 18 -16.01 -5.92 -5.52
N ARG A 19 -15.33 -6.89 -4.88
CA ARG A 19 -14.03 -6.65 -4.23
C ARG A 19 -12.99 -6.12 -5.20
N ASN A 20 -12.89 -6.73 -6.39
CA ASN A 20 -11.94 -6.29 -7.42
C ASN A 20 -12.23 -4.85 -7.86
N GLN A 21 -13.50 -4.51 -8.09
CA GLN A 21 -13.88 -3.16 -8.55
C GLN A 21 -13.73 -2.10 -7.46
N VAL A 22 -14.07 -2.40 -6.21
CA VAL A 22 -13.82 -1.49 -5.08
C VAL A 22 -12.32 -1.24 -4.91
N THR A 23 -11.51 -2.30 -4.98
CA THR A 23 -10.04 -2.20 -4.90
C THR A 23 -9.50 -1.31 -6.02
N ALA A 24 -9.95 -1.52 -7.26
CA ALA A 24 -9.54 -0.71 -8.41
C ALA A 24 -9.96 0.76 -8.28
N LEU A 25 -11.17 1.04 -7.79
CA LEU A 25 -11.65 2.40 -7.55
C LEU A 25 -10.78 3.13 -6.52
N LEU A 26 -10.50 2.51 -5.37
CA LEU A 26 -9.72 3.15 -4.31
C LEU A 26 -8.24 3.29 -4.68
N ASN A 27 -7.71 2.36 -5.49
CA ASN A 27 -6.33 2.46 -5.95
C ASN A 27 -6.14 3.59 -6.97
N ASN A 28 -7.02 3.65 -7.98
CA ASN A 28 -6.85 4.51 -9.16
C ASN A 28 -7.64 5.82 -9.09
N GLY A 29 -8.56 5.96 -8.13
CA GLY A 29 -9.45 7.11 -7.98
C GLY A 29 -10.68 7.11 -8.90
N LYS A 30 -10.62 6.40 -10.04
CA LYS A 30 -11.75 6.22 -10.97
C LYS A 30 -11.70 4.89 -11.70
N ILE A 31 -12.88 4.38 -12.10
CA ILE A 31 -13.03 3.20 -12.96
C ILE A 31 -14.17 3.39 -13.96
N VAL A 32 -14.05 2.75 -15.13
CA VAL A 32 -15.15 2.64 -16.09
C VAL A 32 -15.82 1.28 -15.94
N THR A 33 -17.14 1.26 -15.77
CA THR A 33 -17.90 0.01 -15.67
C THR A 33 -19.36 0.20 -16.07
N THR A 34 -20.17 -0.84 -16.01
CA THR A 34 -21.61 -0.73 -16.33
C THR A 34 -22.37 -0.10 -15.16
N GLU A 35 -23.43 0.66 -15.45
CA GLU A 35 -24.23 1.37 -14.43
C GLU A 35 -24.68 0.44 -13.29
N ALA A 36 -25.15 -0.76 -13.64
CA ALA A 36 -25.61 -1.74 -12.67
C ALA A 36 -24.50 -2.21 -11.70
N LYS A 37 -23.26 -2.33 -12.17
CA LYS A 37 -22.11 -2.69 -11.33
C LYS A 37 -21.67 -1.49 -10.48
N ALA A 38 -21.57 -0.31 -11.08
CA ALA A 38 -21.15 0.91 -10.40
C ALA A 38 -22.01 1.21 -9.17
N LYS A 39 -23.34 1.07 -9.26
CA LYS A 39 -24.26 1.28 -8.13
C LYS A 39 -24.05 0.28 -6.98
N GLU A 40 -23.56 -0.92 -7.24
CA GLU A 40 -23.25 -1.88 -6.17
C GLU A 40 -21.85 -1.65 -5.59
N VAL A 41 -20.89 -1.22 -6.41
CA VAL A 41 -19.54 -0.82 -5.98
C VAL A 41 -19.61 0.42 -5.09
N GLN A 42 -20.39 1.43 -5.49
CA GLN A 42 -20.62 2.67 -4.76
C GLN A 42 -21.08 2.41 -3.31
N LYS A 43 -22.10 1.56 -3.12
CA LYS A 43 -22.60 1.21 -1.77
C LYS A 43 -21.52 0.67 -0.84
N ILE A 44 -20.56 -0.10 -1.38
CA ILE A 44 -19.48 -0.68 -0.60
C ILE A 44 -18.37 0.36 -0.37
N ALA A 45 -17.98 1.09 -1.42
CA ALA A 45 -16.94 2.11 -1.35
C ALA A 45 -17.30 3.23 -0.37
N GLU A 46 -18.54 3.71 -0.40
CA GLU A 46 -19.01 4.75 0.53
C GLU A 46 -18.92 4.32 1.99
N GLY A 47 -19.30 3.08 2.30
CA GLY A 47 -19.18 2.54 3.66
C GLY A 47 -17.73 2.42 4.13
N ILE A 48 -16.83 1.98 3.25
CA ILE A 48 -15.40 1.88 3.54
C ILE A 48 -14.79 3.27 3.78
N ILE A 49 -15.08 4.23 2.91
CA ILE A 49 -14.56 5.60 3.04
C ILE A 49 -15.12 6.25 4.31
N ALA A 50 -16.41 6.08 4.62
CA ALA A 50 -17.00 6.59 5.86
C ALA A 50 -16.30 6.03 7.11
N LEU A 51 -16.01 4.72 7.14
CA LEU A 51 -15.26 4.11 8.23
C LEU A 51 -13.84 4.68 8.34
N ALA A 52 -13.18 4.93 7.21
CA ALA A 52 -11.84 5.52 7.18
C ALA A 52 -11.86 6.96 7.73
N VAL A 53 -12.81 7.78 7.28
CA VAL A 53 -13.01 9.16 7.75
C VAL A 53 -13.24 9.20 9.26
N LYS A 54 -14.10 8.30 9.77
CA LYS A 54 -14.42 8.23 11.19
C LYS A 54 -13.20 7.92 12.08
N GLU A 55 -12.32 7.03 11.64
CA GLU A 55 -11.21 6.51 12.48
C GLU A 55 -9.83 7.08 12.07
N LYS A 56 -9.79 8.11 11.21
CA LYS A 56 -8.54 8.64 10.61
C LYS A 56 -7.51 9.17 11.61
N ASP A 57 -7.97 9.69 12.75
CA ASP A 57 -7.09 10.27 13.78
C ASP A 57 -6.87 9.34 14.98
N ASN A 58 -7.46 8.13 14.95
CA ASN A 58 -7.47 7.23 16.09
C ASN A 58 -6.27 6.27 16.11
N PHE A 59 -5.08 6.84 16.30
CA PHE A 59 -3.81 6.12 16.36
C PHE A 59 -2.87 6.76 17.39
N GLU A 60 -1.91 5.98 17.87
CA GLU A 60 -0.83 6.44 18.74
C GLU A 60 0.50 6.40 17.99
N GLU A 61 1.37 7.38 18.21
CA GLU A 61 2.73 7.35 17.69
C GLU A 61 3.65 6.63 18.67
N VAL A 62 4.16 5.47 18.26
CA VAL A 62 5.12 4.70 19.04
C VAL A 62 6.51 4.80 18.40
N THR A 63 7.48 5.26 19.17
CA THR A 63 8.89 5.26 18.78
C THR A 63 9.48 3.87 18.95
N VAL A 64 9.85 3.24 17.84
CA VAL A 64 10.50 1.92 17.84
C VAL A 64 11.94 2.09 17.36
N LYS A 65 12.89 1.53 18.11
CA LYS A 65 14.29 1.45 17.71
C LYS A 65 14.44 0.37 16.65
N ALA A 66 14.86 0.74 15.44
CA ALA A 66 15.09 -0.19 14.35
C ALA A 66 16.58 -0.22 13.99
N LYS A 67 17.16 -1.43 13.92
CA LYS A 67 18.52 -1.62 13.41
C LYS A 67 18.50 -1.52 11.90
N VAL A 68 19.08 -0.47 11.35
CA VAL A 68 19.18 -0.25 9.90
C VAL A 68 20.64 -0.30 9.49
N ALA A 69 20.95 -0.98 8.40
CA ALA A 69 22.33 -1.02 7.90
C ALA A 69 22.78 0.38 7.49
N ARG A 70 23.91 0.84 8.03
CA ARG A 70 24.52 2.11 7.64
C ARG A 70 24.86 2.07 6.16
N LYS A 71 24.56 3.15 5.44
CA LYS A 71 24.85 3.27 4.00
C LYS A 71 25.82 4.42 3.72
N ASP A 72 26.71 4.23 2.77
CA ASP A 72 27.60 5.25 2.20
C ASP A 72 26.82 6.25 1.33
N LYS A 73 27.49 7.33 0.89
CA LYS A 73 26.94 8.36 -0.03
C LYS A 73 26.40 7.77 -1.34
N ASP A 74 26.91 6.62 -1.78
CA ASP A 74 26.46 5.90 -2.98
C ASP A 74 25.33 4.87 -2.70
N GLY A 75 24.78 4.84 -1.48
CA GLY A 75 23.70 3.93 -1.08
C GLY A 75 24.13 2.48 -0.86
N LYS A 76 25.42 2.18 -0.89
CA LYS A 76 25.99 0.85 -0.56
C LYS A 76 26.12 0.69 0.96
N ARG A 77 25.99 -0.55 1.46
CA ARG A 77 26.09 -0.85 2.90
C ARG A 77 27.53 -0.72 3.38
N VAL A 78 27.74 -0.03 4.50
CA VAL A 78 29.05 0.08 5.14
C VAL A 78 29.44 -1.27 5.74
N LYS A 79 30.63 -1.74 5.41
CA LYS A 79 31.19 -2.98 5.97
C LYS A 79 32.43 -2.63 6.80
N GLN A 80 32.61 -3.31 7.91
CA GLN A 80 33.80 -3.20 8.76
C GLN A 80 34.51 -4.54 8.78
N ILE A 81 35.84 -4.54 8.86
CA ILE A 81 36.62 -5.77 9.01
C ILE A 81 36.86 -6.00 10.49
N VAL A 82 36.39 -7.14 10.99
CA VAL A 82 36.43 -7.53 12.39
C VAL A 82 37.28 -8.79 12.54
N ASP A 83 38.08 -8.86 13.59
CA ASP A 83 38.86 -10.06 13.93
C ASP A 83 37.94 -11.25 14.26
N LYS A 84 38.28 -12.43 13.72
CA LYS A 84 37.46 -13.64 13.81
C LYS A 84 37.42 -14.25 15.22
N GLU A 85 38.44 -14.01 16.05
CA GLU A 85 38.55 -14.61 17.38
C GLU A 85 38.16 -13.65 18.52
N THR A 86 38.43 -12.35 18.36
CA THR A 86 38.23 -11.36 19.43
C THR A 86 37.06 -10.42 19.20
N GLY A 87 36.49 -10.38 17.98
CA GLY A 87 35.41 -9.45 17.64
C GLY A 87 35.84 -7.98 17.63
N LYS A 88 37.14 -7.67 17.77
CA LYS A 88 37.66 -6.30 17.73
C LYS A 88 37.69 -5.79 16.29
N VAL A 89 37.33 -4.52 16.14
CA VAL A 89 37.44 -3.78 14.88
C VAL A 89 38.91 -3.62 14.52
N LEU A 90 39.33 -4.18 13.38
CA LEU A 90 40.72 -4.11 12.91
C LEU A 90 40.94 -2.91 11.98
N SER A 91 39.93 -2.47 11.23
CA SER A 91 39.95 -1.22 10.45
C SER A 91 38.54 -0.77 10.03
N GLU A 92 38.33 0.55 9.95
CA GLU A 92 37.26 1.14 9.13
C GLU A 92 37.68 0.99 7.66
N THR A 93 36.82 0.42 6.82
CA THR A 93 37.23 0.01 5.47
C THR A 93 37.62 1.21 4.59
N HIS A 94 38.90 1.30 4.21
CA HIS A 94 39.30 2.02 3.01
C HIS A 94 39.23 1.07 1.81
N ARG A 95 38.48 1.48 0.78
CA ARG A 95 38.47 0.83 -0.54
C ARG A 95 39.66 1.35 -1.33
N ASP A 96 40.35 0.50 -2.08
CA ASP A 96 41.38 0.93 -3.03
C ASP A 96 40.77 1.76 -4.17
N LYS A 97 41.60 2.42 -4.98
CA LYS A 97 41.19 3.24 -6.14
C LYS A 97 40.32 2.47 -7.16
N ASP A 98 40.37 1.14 -7.15
CA ASP A 98 39.55 0.23 -7.98
C ASP A 98 38.31 -0.35 -7.26
N GLY A 99 38.01 0.10 -6.04
CA GLY A 99 36.83 -0.30 -5.28
C GLY A 99 36.90 -1.68 -4.62
N LYS A 100 38.05 -2.36 -4.63
CA LYS A 100 38.28 -3.62 -3.91
C LYS A 100 38.56 -3.37 -2.42
N ILE A 101 38.10 -4.29 -1.57
CA ILE A 101 38.30 -4.27 -0.11
C ILE A 101 39.69 -4.86 0.18
N MET A 102 40.54 -4.16 0.92
CA MET A 102 41.85 -4.67 1.37
C MET A 102 41.65 -5.92 2.25
N ARG A 103 42.35 -7.02 1.94
CA ARG A 103 42.27 -8.28 2.70
C ARG A 103 43.20 -8.22 3.91
N VAL A 104 42.64 -8.42 5.10
CA VAL A 104 43.38 -8.68 6.35
C VAL A 104 43.40 -10.19 6.55
N GLU A 105 44.56 -10.78 6.85
CA GLU A 105 44.78 -12.24 6.85
C GLU A 105 43.87 -13.03 7.80
N ASN A 106 43.25 -12.39 8.81
CA ASN A 106 42.30 -13.00 9.76
C ASN A 106 40.96 -12.24 9.94
N GLY A 107 40.60 -11.32 9.03
CA GLY A 107 39.43 -10.46 9.20
C GLY A 107 38.15 -10.93 8.49
N VAL A 108 37.00 -10.95 9.18
CA VAL A 108 35.67 -11.16 8.59
C VAL A 108 34.97 -9.81 8.36
N THR A 109 34.37 -9.62 7.18
CA THR A 109 33.58 -8.41 6.90
C THR A 109 32.19 -8.47 7.53
N VAL A 110 31.89 -7.57 8.46
CA VAL A 110 30.59 -7.43 9.12
C VAL A 110 29.92 -6.15 8.64
N THR A 111 28.60 -6.17 8.42
CA THR A 111 27.86 -4.95 8.06
C THR A 111 27.57 -4.12 9.30
N VAL A 112 27.85 -2.82 9.25
CA VAL A 112 27.56 -1.90 10.35
C VAL A 112 26.06 -1.56 10.34
N TYR A 113 25.43 -1.64 11.52
CA TYR A 113 24.02 -1.28 11.71
C TYR A 113 23.96 -0.12 12.71
N ASP A 114 23.25 0.93 12.33
CA ASP A 114 22.92 2.03 13.24
C ASP A 114 21.54 1.76 13.85
N GLU A 115 21.38 2.13 15.12
CA GLU A 115 20.07 2.17 15.76
C GLU A 115 19.39 3.48 15.39
N VAL A 116 18.34 3.39 14.58
CA VAL A 116 17.56 4.54 14.13
C VAL A 116 16.19 4.49 14.80
N GLU A 117 15.80 5.59 15.43
CA GLU A 117 14.46 5.75 15.96
C GLU A 117 13.47 6.01 14.82
N LYS A 118 12.45 5.15 14.72
CA LYS A 118 11.36 5.32 13.75
C LYS A 118 10.07 5.55 14.51
N LYS A 119 9.35 6.61 14.14
CA LYS A 119 7.97 6.84 14.58
C LYS A 119 7.04 5.98 13.74
N ILE A 120 6.25 5.13 14.39
CA ILE A 120 5.28 4.24 13.74
C ILE A 120 3.88 4.61 14.26
N LYS A 121 2.92 4.76 13.35
CA LYS A 121 1.50 4.89 13.72
C LYS A 121 0.97 3.52 14.13
N LYS A 122 0.62 3.38 15.41
CA LYS A 122 -0.04 2.20 15.97
C LYS A 122 -1.54 2.46 16.04
N ASP A 123 -2.31 1.68 15.30
CA ASP A 123 -3.77 1.80 15.31
C ASP A 123 -4.35 1.48 16.69
N MET A 124 -5.23 2.35 17.19
CA MET A 124 -6.04 2.07 18.37
C MET A 124 -7.10 1.00 18.09
N PRO A 125 -7.70 0.35 19.11
CA PRO A 125 -8.57 -0.80 18.91
C PRO A 125 -9.70 -0.62 17.90
N SER A 126 -10.40 0.52 17.87
CA SER A 126 -11.48 0.75 16.90
C SER A 126 -10.98 1.05 15.48
N ARG A 127 -9.84 1.76 15.32
CA ARG A 127 -9.16 1.91 14.03
C ARG A 127 -8.66 0.58 13.50
N LEU A 128 -8.10 -0.27 14.36
CA LEU A 128 -7.69 -1.62 13.99
C LEU A 128 -8.87 -2.48 13.57
N HIS A 129 -10.01 -2.38 14.27
CA HIS A 129 -11.24 -3.04 13.86
C HIS A 129 -11.71 -2.54 12.49
N ALA A 130 -11.71 -1.24 12.25
CA ALA A 130 -12.03 -0.66 10.94
C ALA A 130 -11.10 -1.19 9.83
N ARG A 131 -9.77 -1.22 10.07
CA ARG A 131 -8.78 -1.81 9.15
C ARG A 131 -9.14 -3.26 8.80
N ARG A 132 -9.48 -4.09 9.79
CA ARG A 132 -9.89 -5.49 9.56
C ARG A 132 -11.16 -5.60 8.72
N GLN A 133 -12.14 -4.73 8.94
CA GLN A 133 -13.35 -4.67 8.10
C GLN A 133 -13.03 -4.27 6.65
N MET A 134 -12.09 -3.34 6.44
CA MET A 134 -11.63 -2.97 5.10
C MET A 134 -10.90 -4.11 4.39
N LEU A 135 -10.00 -4.81 5.09
CA LEU A 135 -9.25 -5.96 4.55
C LEU A 135 -10.16 -7.14 4.14
N LYS A 136 -11.34 -7.25 4.75
CA LYS A 136 -12.38 -8.21 4.30
C LYS A 136 -12.92 -7.90 2.91
N VAL A 137 -12.67 -6.72 2.34
CA VAL A 137 -13.14 -6.33 1.02
C VAL A 137 -11.98 -6.07 0.06
N LEU A 138 -10.93 -5.41 0.52
CA LEU A 138 -9.81 -5.02 -0.32
C LEU A 138 -8.90 -6.20 -0.62
N ASN A 139 -8.38 -6.22 -1.84
CA ASN A 139 -7.36 -7.19 -2.25
C ASN A 139 -5.96 -6.55 -2.15
N PRO A 140 -4.91 -7.35 -1.97
CA PRO A 140 -3.54 -6.88 -2.09
C PRO A 140 -3.30 -6.27 -3.47
N VAL A 141 -2.62 -5.12 -3.51
CA VAL A 141 -2.25 -4.44 -4.75
C VAL A 141 -0.74 -4.35 -4.84
N VAL A 142 -0.22 -4.72 -6.00
CA VAL A 142 1.20 -4.66 -6.31
C VAL A 142 1.36 -3.80 -7.56
N GLU A 143 2.04 -2.67 -7.39
CA GLU A 143 2.40 -1.78 -8.49
C GLU A 143 3.68 -2.28 -9.13
N VAL A 144 3.55 -2.69 -10.40
CA VAL A 144 4.67 -3.16 -11.21
C VAL A 144 5.01 -2.07 -12.22
N PRO A 145 6.25 -1.55 -12.23
CA PRO A 145 6.68 -0.57 -13.21
C PRO A 145 6.51 -1.07 -14.64
N THR A 146 6.15 -0.16 -15.53
CA THR A 146 6.02 -0.42 -16.98
C THR A 146 7.38 -0.62 -17.64
N ALA A 147 8.41 0.12 -17.18
CA ALA A 147 9.77 -0.02 -17.66
C ALA A 147 10.37 -1.39 -17.31
N ALA A 148 11.02 -2.03 -18.28
CA ALA A 148 11.68 -3.32 -18.08
C ALA A 148 12.89 -3.23 -17.15
N ALA A 149 13.63 -2.11 -17.21
CA ALA A 149 14.81 -1.87 -16.40
C ALA A 149 14.46 -1.84 -14.91
N GLY A 150 15.03 -2.78 -14.14
CA GLY A 150 14.82 -2.84 -12.70
C GLY A 150 13.40 -3.25 -12.27
N LYS A 151 12.57 -3.80 -13.16
CA LYS A 151 11.16 -4.15 -12.90
C LYS A 151 10.96 -4.89 -11.57
N LYS A 152 11.71 -5.97 -11.32
CA LYS A 152 11.64 -6.75 -10.06
C LYS A 152 12.02 -5.93 -8.83
N LYS A 153 13.03 -5.07 -8.92
CA LYS A 153 13.53 -4.24 -7.81
C LYS A 153 12.57 -3.10 -7.48
N ASN A 154 11.87 -2.60 -8.50
CA ASN A 154 11.03 -1.42 -8.43
C ASN A 154 9.54 -1.76 -8.21
N THR A 155 9.17 -3.04 -8.18
CA THR A 155 7.83 -3.50 -7.77
C THR A 155 7.55 -3.10 -6.32
N LYS A 156 6.38 -2.51 -6.06
CA LYS A 156 5.98 -2.05 -4.73
C LYS A 156 4.63 -2.65 -4.34
N GLU A 157 4.55 -3.15 -3.12
CA GLU A 157 3.27 -3.51 -2.52
C GLU A 157 2.61 -2.23 -1.96
N VAL A 158 1.34 -2.04 -2.30
CA VAL A 158 0.55 -0.88 -1.88
C VAL A 158 -0.36 -1.29 -0.73
N ASP A 159 -0.13 -0.74 0.46
CA ASP A 159 -1.11 -0.82 1.55
C ASP A 159 -2.25 0.16 1.26
N LEU A 160 -3.30 -0.35 0.60
CA LEU A 160 -4.50 0.42 0.31
C LEU A 160 -5.21 0.92 1.56
N VAL A 161 -5.12 0.21 2.69
CA VAL A 161 -5.78 0.65 3.92
C VAL A 161 -5.03 1.83 4.53
N ALA A 162 -3.69 1.81 4.52
CA ALA A 162 -2.90 2.97 4.87
C ALA A 162 -3.22 4.16 3.95
N LYS A 163 -3.26 3.96 2.63
CA LYS A 163 -3.67 4.99 1.66
C LYS A 163 -5.06 5.56 1.96
N LEU A 164 -6.01 4.72 2.37
CA LEU A 164 -7.34 5.18 2.78
C LEU A 164 -7.30 6.09 4.01
N PHE A 165 -6.56 5.71 5.05
CA PHE A 165 -6.48 6.52 6.27
C PHE A 165 -5.65 7.79 6.11
N ASP A 166 -4.54 7.72 5.37
CA ASP A 166 -3.56 8.79 5.30
C ASP A 166 -3.81 9.75 4.13
N GLU A 167 -4.37 9.30 3.00
CA GLU A 167 -4.59 10.13 1.82
C GLU A 167 -6.07 10.42 1.52
N VAL A 168 -6.94 9.43 1.65
CA VAL A 168 -8.35 9.56 1.21
C VAL A 168 -9.23 10.15 2.31
N ALA A 169 -9.13 9.62 3.53
CA ALA A 169 -9.96 10.04 4.65
C ALA A 169 -9.78 11.52 5.02
N PRO A 170 -8.57 12.11 5.04
CA PRO A 170 -8.41 13.52 5.35
C PRO A 170 -9.08 14.45 4.34
N LYS A 171 -9.13 14.07 3.05
CA LYS A 171 -9.81 14.84 1.99
C LYS A 171 -11.33 14.91 2.18
N TYR A 172 -11.89 13.97 2.95
CA TYR A 172 -13.33 13.86 3.18
C TYR A 172 -13.74 14.13 4.63
N ALA A 173 -12.85 14.70 5.44
CA ALA A 173 -13.10 14.99 6.84
C ALA A 173 -14.42 15.77 7.07
N ASP A 174 -14.68 16.77 6.22
CA ASP A 174 -15.86 17.64 6.35
C ASP A 174 -17.09 17.13 5.58
N ARG A 175 -16.95 16.04 4.81
CA ARG A 175 -18.02 15.53 3.94
C ARG A 175 -18.82 14.44 4.64
N LYS A 176 -20.11 14.69 4.87
CA LYS A 176 -21.06 13.73 5.48
C LYS A 176 -21.72 12.80 4.45
N GLY A 177 -20.92 12.04 3.69
CA GLY A 177 -21.40 11.09 2.68
C GLY A 177 -21.31 11.60 1.24
N GLY A 178 -21.61 10.73 0.27
CA GLY A 178 -21.48 11.06 -1.16
C GLY A 178 -20.02 11.19 -1.61
N TYR A 179 -19.15 10.26 -1.20
CA TYR A 179 -17.71 10.27 -1.52
C TYR A 179 -17.40 9.85 -2.96
N THR A 180 -18.41 9.39 -3.70
CA THR A 180 -18.25 8.88 -5.06
C THR A 180 -19.31 9.49 -5.98
N ARG A 181 -18.96 9.65 -7.26
CA ARG A 181 -19.83 10.14 -8.32
C ARG A 181 -19.90 9.13 -9.45
N ILE A 182 -21.11 8.95 -9.99
CA ILE A 182 -21.36 8.15 -11.20
C ILE A 182 -21.69 9.11 -12.34
N ILE A 183 -20.88 9.09 -13.41
CA ILE A 183 -21.08 9.87 -14.63
C ILE A 183 -21.40 8.90 -15.76
N LYS A 184 -22.55 9.07 -16.42
CA LYS A 184 -22.92 8.25 -17.58
C LYS A 184 -22.10 8.67 -18.79
N ILE A 185 -21.49 7.72 -19.49
CA ILE A 185 -20.66 7.97 -20.68
C ILE A 185 -21.27 7.44 -21.98
N GLY A 186 -22.39 6.71 -21.89
CA GLY A 186 -23.16 6.23 -23.05
C GLY A 186 -23.29 4.72 -23.07
N GLN A 187 -23.86 4.20 -24.16
CA GLN A 187 -24.03 2.76 -24.37
C GLN A 187 -22.78 2.16 -25.01
N ARG A 188 -22.34 1.02 -24.51
CA ARG A 188 -21.24 0.26 -25.08
C ARG A 188 -21.64 -0.38 -26.42
N LYS A 189 -20.75 -0.30 -27.40
CA LYS A 189 -20.89 -0.99 -28.68
C LYS A 189 -20.82 -2.51 -28.48
N GLY A 190 -21.82 -3.23 -28.98
CA GLY A 190 -21.90 -4.70 -28.94
C GLY A 190 -23.14 -5.19 -28.21
N ASP A 191 -23.30 -4.82 -26.93
CA ASP A 191 -24.42 -5.26 -26.09
C ASP A 191 -25.32 -4.12 -25.58
N ALA A 192 -25.07 -2.89 -26.04
CA ALA A 192 -25.81 -1.67 -25.69
C ALA A 192 -25.90 -1.40 -24.17
N ALA A 193 -25.01 -2.00 -23.36
CA ALA A 193 -25.00 -1.81 -21.92
C ALA A 193 -24.56 -0.38 -21.58
N MET A 194 -25.28 0.30 -20.68
CA MET A 194 -24.93 1.64 -20.21
C MET A 194 -23.62 1.62 -19.43
N GLU A 195 -22.59 2.28 -19.94
CA GLU A 195 -21.32 2.50 -19.27
C GLU A 195 -21.32 3.82 -18.49
N VAL A 196 -20.58 3.79 -17.40
CA VAL A 196 -20.41 4.90 -16.48
C VAL A 196 -18.97 4.97 -16.00
N VAL A 197 -18.51 6.19 -15.73
CA VAL A 197 -17.32 6.44 -14.91
C VAL A 197 -17.79 6.53 -13.46
N LEU A 198 -17.21 5.71 -12.59
CA LEU A 198 -17.34 5.83 -11.14
C LEU A 198 -16.04 6.44 -10.62
N GLU A 199 -16.11 7.59 -9.96
CA GLU A 199 -14.95 8.33 -9.46
C GLU A 199 -15.11 8.77 -8.00
N LEU A 200 -13.98 8.95 -7.32
CA LEU A 200 -13.89 9.65 -6.05
C LEU A 200 -14.05 11.16 -6.29
N VAL A 201 -14.76 11.86 -5.40
CA VAL A 201 -15.18 13.28 -5.60
C VAL A 201 -14.23 14.28 -4.98
#